data_AF-A0A6B1EVF2-F1
#
_entry.id   AF-A0A6B1EVF2-F1
#
_cell.length_a   1.000
_cell.length_b   1.000
_cell.length_c   1.000
_cell.angle_alpha   90.00
_cell.angle_beta   90.00
_cell.angle_gamma   90.00
#
_symmetry.space_group_name_H-M   'P 1'
#
loop_
_entity.id
_entity.type
_entity.pdbx_description
1 polymer ?
#
loop_
_entity_poly.entity_id
_entity_poly.type
_entity_poly.pdbx_seq_one_letter_code
_entity_poly.pdbx_strand_id
1 'polypeptide(L)'
;DRVCVLGKTVVDNLFETVEPVGQTVKIKNVGFHVVGVMKEKGASGWRNPDDQVFIPYSTAMKRVFGEDYLSSISIQANDGKLLEAAETEVTELLRKEHKIAPNKEPDFHVRNQAEFMETLEESNQTFTNLILGIAVVSLVVGGIGIMNIMLVSVTERTKEIGLRKAVGAQRSDILVQFLVESTSLALVGGVVGIGVGIGGAELVTSFWEWRTLVSPMYGIISFVVSALVGIFFGAYPAWKAAKLHPIDALRHE
;
A
#
# COMPACT_ATOMS: atom_id res chain seq x y z
N ASP A 1 39.80 -10.97 -19.21
CA ASP A 1 39.62 -9.96 -20.28
C ASP A 1 39.12 -8.62 -19.76
N ARG A 2 39.35 -7.55 -20.53
CA ARG A 2 38.87 -6.19 -20.20
C ARG A 2 37.48 -6.00 -20.79
N VAL A 3 36.47 -6.43 -20.06
CA VAL A 3 35.07 -6.37 -20.47
C VAL A 3 34.25 -5.50 -19.54
N CYS A 4 33.21 -4.86 -20.05
CA CYS A 4 32.25 -4.10 -19.25
C CYS A 4 30.80 -4.36 -19.70
N VAL A 5 29.88 -4.16 -18.77
CA VAL A 5 28.42 -4.14 -19.00
C VAL A 5 27.92 -2.75 -18.62
N LEU A 6 27.15 -2.13 -19.52
CA LEU A 6 26.67 -0.75 -19.37
C LEU A 6 25.21 -0.70 -18.92
N GLY A 7 24.88 0.24 -18.04
CA GLY A 7 23.50 0.64 -17.76
C GLY A 7 22.88 1.42 -18.91
N LYS A 8 21.53 1.46 -18.96
CA LYS A 8 20.80 2.04 -20.09
C LYS A 8 21.08 3.53 -20.27
N THR A 9 21.12 4.31 -19.19
CA THR A 9 21.43 5.75 -19.23
C THR A 9 22.86 6.02 -19.73
N VAL A 10 23.81 5.16 -19.36
CA VAL A 10 25.21 5.27 -19.86
C VAL A 10 25.24 5.06 -21.37
N VAL A 11 24.47 4.10 -21.89
CA VAL A 11 24.38 3.86 -23.32
C VAL A 11 23.80 5.08 -24.03
N ASP A 12 22.67 5.61 -23.56
CA ASP A 12 22.00 6.74 -24.22
C ASP A 12 22.87 8.01 -24.22
N ASN A 13 23.72 8.20 -23.20
CA ASN A 13 24.65 9.32 -23.11
C ASN A 13 25.91 9.17 -23.97
N LEU A 14 26.42 7.94 -24.14
CA LEU A 14 27.69 7.69 -24.86
C LEU A 14 27.49 7.23 -26.31
N PHE A 15 26.33 6.67 -26.63
CA PHE A 15 26.02 6.02 -27.89
C PHE A 15 24.62 6.48 -28.36
N GLU A 16 24.57 7.45 -29.28
CA GLU A 16 23.29 7.98 -29.78
C GLU A 16 22.56 6.97 -30.70
N THR A 17 23.26 6.41 -31.69
CA THR A 17 22.65 5.54 -32.73
C THR A 17 23.46 4.28 -33.01
N VAL A 18 24.64 4.15 -32.39
CA VAL A 18 25.57 3.04 -32.64
C VAL A 18 25.30 1.93 -31.63
N GLU A 19 25.30 0.69 -32.11
CA GLU A 19 25.16 -0.48 -31.23
C GLU A 19 26.35 -0.54 -30.26
N PRO A 20 26.09 -0.52 -28.93
CA PRO A 20 27.14 -0.38 -27.92
C PRO A 20 27.94 -1.68 -27.74
N VAL A 21 27.37 -2.85 -28.03
CA VAL A 21 28.03 -4.15 -27.86
C VAL A 21 29.15 -4.30 -28.89
N GLY A 22 30.34 -4.72 -28.44
CA GLY A 22 31.54 -4.85 -29.28
C GLY A 22 32.38 -3.56 -29.37
N GLN A 23 31.87 -2.43 -28.90
CA GLN A 23 32.61 -1.17 -28.86
C GLN A 23 33.58 -1.11 -27.67
N THR A 24 34.51 -0.17 -27.70
CA THR A 24 35.44 0.09 -26.59
C THR A 24 35.13 1.40 -25.88
N VAL A 25 35.01 1.33 -24.55
CA VAL A 25 34.81 2.50 -23.68
C VAL A 25 36.00 2.67 -22.75
N LYS A 26 36.34 3.90 -22.39
CA LYS A 26 37.42 4.19 -21.44
C LYS A 26 36.85 4.48 -20.05
N ILE A 27 37.33 3.75 -19.05
CA ILE A 27 37.02 3.96 -17.63
C ILE A 27 38.33 4.31 -16.93
N LYS A 28 38.45 5.50 -16.33
CA LYS A 28 39.70 6.03 -15.73
C LYS A 28 40.94 5.81 -16.61
N ASN A 29 40.83 6.15 -17.89
CA ASN A 29 41.89 6.02 -18.90
C ASN A 29 42.30 4.57 -19.28
N VAL A 30 41.53 3.55 -18.85
CA VAL A 30 41.70 2.15 -19.24
C VAL A 30 40.58 1.74 -20.20
N GLY A 31 40.91 1.14 -21.34
CA GLY A 31 39.94 0.68 -22.34
C GLY A 31 39.29 -0.68 -21.99
N PHE A 32 37.97 -0.76 -22.11
CA PHE A 32 37.13 -1.94 -21.87
C PHE A 32 36.22 -2.21 -23.07
N HIS A 33 36.03 -3.49 -23.42
CA HIS A 33 35.11 -3.92 -24.48
C HIS A 33 33.72 -4.16 -23.91
N VAL A 34 32.70 -3.58 -24.52
CA VAL A 34 31.31 -3.75 -24.08
C VAL A 34 30.81 -5.12 -24.51
N VAL A 35 30.36 -5.94 -23.56
CA VAL A 35 29.81 -7.27 -23.83
C VAL A 35 28.30 -7.36 -23.65
N GLY A 36 27.68 -6.34 -23.05
CA GLY A 36 26.24 -6.31 -22.83
C GLY A 36 25.72 -5.00 -22.26
N VAL A 37 24.40 -4.86 -22.31
CA VAL A 37 23.66 -3.71 -21.76
C VAL A 37 22.60 -4.24 -20.80
N MET A 38 22.43 -3.55 -19.68
CA MET A 38 21.41 -3.91 -18.69
C MET A 38 20.01 -3.51 -19.15
N LYS A 39 19.01 -4.27 -18.70
CA LYS A 39 17.60 -3.89 -18.88
C LYS A 39 17.30 -2.66 -18.04
N GLU A 40 16.63 -1.69 -18.65
CA GLU A 40 16.16 -0.46 -18.01
C GLU A 40 15.25 -0.76 -16.82
N LYS A 41 15.52 -0.11 -15.69
CA LYS A 41 14.69 -0.15 -14.49
C LYS A 41 14.00 1.18 -14.20
N GLY A 42 14.45 2.26 -14.82
CA GLY A 42 13.98 3.62 -14.59
C GLY A 42 14.65 4.25 -13.36
N ALA A 43 14.80 5.57 -13.41
CA ALA A 43 15.26 6.36 -12.28
C ALA A 43 14.09 6.70 -11.36
N SER A 44 14.20 6.38 -10.07
CA SER A 44 13.24 6.82 -9.06
C SER A 44 13.95 7.70 -8.03
N GLY A 45 13.64 8.99 -8.03
CA GLY A 45 14.28 9.99 -7.16
C GLY A 45 15.72 10.32 -7.54
N TRP A 46 16.58 10.52 -6.54
CA TRP A 46 17.96 11.04 -6.71
C TRP A 46 18.98 9.99 -7.16
N ARG A 47 18.62 8.70 -7.23
CA ARG A 47 19.53 7.61 -7.57
C ARG A 47 19.06 6.93 -8.86
N ASN A 48 19.88 7.00 -9.89
CA ASN A 48 19.61 6.32 -11.16
C ASN A 48 20.35 4.95 -11.19
N PRO A 49 19.64 3.82 -11.07
CA PRO A 49 20.25 2.50 -11.19
C PRO A 49 20.73 2.19 -12.62
N ASP A 50 20.25 2.93 -13.62
CA ASP A 50 20.62 2.75 -15.03
C ASP A 50 21.86 3.58 -15.42
N ASP A 51 22.39 4.42 -14.53
CA ASP A 51 23.64 5.17 -14.69
C ASP A 51 24.81 4.48 -13.98
N GLN A 52 25.05 3.21 -14.33
CA GLN A 52 26.11 2.38 -13.72
C GLN A 52 26.86 1.56 -14.79
N VAL A 53 28.13 1.24 -14.48
CA VAL A 53 28.97 0.39 -15.32
C VAL A 53 29.56 -0.74 -14.48
N PHE A 54 29.36 -1.98 -14.92
CA PHE A 54 29.89 -3.16 -14.26
C PHE A 54 31.14 -3.68 -14.97
N ILE A 55 32.19 -3.93 -14.20
CA ILE A 55 33.43 -4.55 -14.66
C ILE A 55 33.84 -5.69 -13.70
N PRO A 56 34.57 -6.71 -14.15
CA PRO A 56 35.04 -7.77 -13.27
C PRO A 56 35.89 -7.22 -12.12
N TYR A 57 35.59 -7.64 -10.88
CA TYR A 57 36.26 -7.13 -9.66
C TYR A 57 37.78 -7.27 -9.72
N SER A 58 38.28 -8.38 -10.26
CA SER A 58 39.71 -8.66 -10.42
C SER A 58 40.42 -7.65 -11.35
N THR A 59 39.72 -7.15 -12.37
CA THR A 59 40.24 -6.10 -13.28
C THR A 59 40.13 -4.72 -12.62
N ALA A 60 39.05 -4.46 -11.90
CA ALA A 60 38.85 -3.21 -11.16
C ALA A 60 39.97 -2.97 -10.14
N MET A 61 40.23 -3.95 -9.27
CA MET A 61 41.26 -3.90 -8.24
C MET A 61 42.65 -3.64 -8.82
N LYS A 62 43.09 -4.45 -9.78
CA LYS A 62 44.47 -4.39 -10.28
C LYS A 62 44.76 -3.24 -11.25
N ARG A 63 43.77 -2.78 -12.02
CA ARG A 63 44.02 -1.86 -13.16
C ARG A 63 43.27 -0.54 -13.12
N VAL A 64 42.19 -0.42 -12.34
CA VAL A 64 41.36 0.80 -12.31
C VAL A 64 41.56 1.56 -11.00
N PHE A 65 41.55 0.86 -9.87
CA PHE A 65 41.65 1.46 -8.54
C PHE A 65 43.04 1.27 -7.91
N GLY A 66 43.75 0.18 -8.23
CA GLY A 66 45.05 -0.11 -7.64
C GLY A 66 44.97 -0.53 -6.18
N GLU A 67 43.83 -1.08 -5.77
CA GLU A 67 43.54 -1.50 -4.40
C GLU A 67 43.47 -3.03 -4.30
N ASP A 68 43.86 -3.58 -3.15
CA ASP A 68 43.88 -5.02 -2.86
C ASP A 68 42.74 -5.46 -1.93
N TYR A 69 41.80 -4.57 -1.62
CA TYR A 69 40.62 -4.84 -0.79
C TYR A 69 39.31 -4.66 -1.57
N LEU A 70 38.23 -5.25 -1.05
CA LEU A 70 36.87 -5.07 -1.55
C LEU A 70 36.13 -4.06 -0.67
N SER A 71 35.41 -3.12 -1.28
CA SER A 71 34.62 -2.12 -0.55
C SER A 71 33.26 -2.65 -0.08
N SER A 72 32.70 -3.63 -0.77
CA SER A 72 31.43 -4.26 -0.41
C SER A 72 31.33 -5.66 -1.02
N ILE A 73 30.62 -6.55 -0.32
CA ILE A 73 30.31 -7.90 -0.78
C ILE A 73 28.80 -8.06 -0.66
N SER A 74 28.14 -8.38 -1.77
CA SER A 74 26.72 -8.73 -1.78
C SER A 74 26.57 -10.24 -1.67
N ILE A 75 25.84 -10.67 -0.65
CA ILE A 75 25.56 -12.08 -0.38
C ILE A 75 24.05 -12.29 -0.53
N GLN A 76 23.66 -13.35 -1.23
CA GLN A 76 22.26 -13.71 -1.42
C GLN A 76 21.97 -15.00 -0.68
N ALA A 77 21.02 -14.94 0.27
CA ALA A 77 20.51 -16.14 0.94
C ALA A 77 19.53 -16.89 0.03
N ASN A 78 19.41 -18.21 0.24
CA ASN A 78 18.47 -19.06 -0.50
C ASN A 78 17.00 -18.76 -0.14
N ASP A 79 16.75 -18.30 1.09
CA ASP A 79 15.43 -17.95 1.61
C ASP A 79 15.54 -16.67 2.46
N GLY A 80 14.53 -15.81 2.39
CA GLY A 80 14.43 -14.60 3.20
C GLY A 80 14.40 -14.90 4.70
N LYS A 81 13.85 -16.06 5.10
CA LYS A 81 13.80 -16.48 6.51
C LYS A 81 15.18 -16.81 7.10
N LEU A 82 16.18 -17.03 6.25
CA LEU A 82 17.54 -17.38 6.66
C LEU A 82 18.46 -16.16 6.73
N LEU A 83 17.96 -14.96 6.45
CA LEU A 83 18.81 -13.77 6.34
C LEU A 83 19.49 -13.40 7.67
N GLU A 84 18.79 -13.48 8.80
CA GLU A 84 19.36 -13.21 10.13
C GLU A 84 20.41 -14.26 10.53
N ALA A 85 20.13 -15.54 10.24
CA ALA A 85 21.09 -16.61 10.46
C ALA A 85 22.34 -16.46 9.57
N ALA A 86 22.15 -16.09 8.30
CA ALA A 86 23.23 -15.85 7.35
C ALA A 86 24.07 -14.63 7.76
N GLU A 87 23.46 -13.57 8.27
CA GLU A 87 24.16 -12.41 8.82
C GLU A 87 25.06 -12.80 9.99
N THR A 88 24.56 -13.63 10.91
CA THR A 88 25.32 -14.14 12.05
C THR A 88 26.50 -15.00 11.58
N GLU A 89 26.26 -15.95 10.69
CA GLU A 89 27.29 -16.86 10.15
C GLU A 89 28.37 -16.09 9.37
N VAL A 90 27.98 -15.13 8.53
CA VAL A 90 28.92 -14.27 7.79
C VAL A 90 29.73 -13.41 8.74
N THR A 91 29.11 -12.88 9.79
CA THR A 91 29.82 -12.08 10.81
C THR A 91 30.87 -12.92 11.53
N GLU A 92 30.53 -14.12 11.97
CA GLU A 92 31.47 -15.04 12.61
C GLU A 92 32.62 -15.45 11.67
N LEU A 93 32.29 -15.78 10.42
CA LEU A 93 33.26 -16.14 9.39
C LEU A 93 34.24 -14.99 9.13
N LEU A 94 33.75 -13.77 8.92
CA LEU A 94 34.60 -12.60 8.67
C LEU A 94 35.46 -12.24 9.88
N ARG A 95 34.93 -12.33 11.11
CA ARG A 95 35.74 -12.14 12.33
C ARG A 95 36.89 -13.15 12.40
N LYS A 96 36.63 -14.40 12.03
CA LYS A 96 37.64 -15.46 12.00
C LYS A 96 38.70 -15.21 10.94
N GLU A 97 38.30 -14.89 9.71
CA GLU A 97 39.21 -14.61 8.59
C GLU A 97 40.06 -13.35 8.83
N HIS A 98 39.46 -12.31 9.39
CA HIS A 98 40.15 -11.06 9.75
C HIS A 98 40.93 -11.17 11.08
N LYS A 99 40.87 -12.33 11.76
CA LYS A 99 41.55 -12.62 13.04
C LYS A 99 41.23 -11.58 14.12
N ILE A 100 39.96 -11.17 14.21
CA ILE A 100 39.49 -10.16 15.17
C ILE A 100 39.21 -10.83 16.52
N ALA A 101 39.89 -10.37 17.57
CA ALA A 101 39.66 -10.86 18.93
C ALA A 101 38.21 -10.58 19.39
N PRO A 102 37.61 -11.40 20.29
CA PRO A 102 36.23 -11.21 20.76
C PRO A 102 35.96 -9.82 21.34
N ASN A 103 36.94 -9.21 22.00
CA ASN A 103 36.81 -7.90 22.66
C ASN A 103 37.16 -6.71 21.75
N LYS A 104 37.38 -6.93 20.45
CA LYS A 104 37.66 -5.87 19.48
C LYS A 104 36.44 -5.65 18.58
N GLU A 105 36.16 -4.39 18.26
CA GLU A 105 35.13 -4.04 17.30
C GLU A 105 35.47 -4.57 15.89
N PRO A 106 34.48 -5.04 15.12
CA PRO A 106 34.67 -5.45 13.73
C PRO A 106 35.13 -4.29 12.85
N ASP A 107 35.95 -4.57 11.84
CA ASP A 107 36.35 -3.63 10.79
C ASP A 107 35.39 -3.65 9.58
N PHE A 108 34.28 -4.39 9.68
CA PHE A 108 33.25 -4.51 8.67
C PHE A 108 31.86 -4.27 9.25
N HIS A 109 30.91 -3.93 8.37
CA HIS A 109 29.50 -3.85 8.71
C HIS A 109 28.71 -4.77 7.78
N VAL A 110 27.99 -5.72 8.37
CA VAL A 110 26.98 -6.49 7.64
C VAL A 110 25.68 -5.70 7.70
N ARG A 111 25.01 -5.56 6.57
CA ARG A 111 23.70 -4.92 6.49
C ARG A 111 22.71 -5.93 5.95
N ASN A 112 21.70 -6.21 6.74
CA ASN A 112 20.64 -7.11 6.35
C ASN A 112 19.55 -6.34 5.62
N GLN A 113 19.28 -6.73 4.37
CA GLN A 113 18.19 -6.12 3.61
C GLN A 113 16.82 -6.44 4.22
N ALA A 114 16.69 -7.53 5.01
CA ALA A 114 15.45 -7.88 5.70
C ALA A 114 15.06 -6.82 6.74
N GLU A 115 15.99 -6.35 7.57
CA GLU A 115 15.73 -5.32 8.58
C GLU A 115 15.21 -4.02 7.94
N PHE A 116 15.77 -3.67 6.78
CA PHE A 116 15.29 -2.52 6.01
C PHE A 116 13.89 -2.75 5.41
N MET A 117 13.59 -3.96 4.92
CA MET A 117 12.26 -4.30 4.43
C MET A 117 11.23 -4.35 5.56
N GLU A 118 11.58 -4.91 6.71
CA GLU A 118 10.75 -5.00 7.91
C GLU A 118 10.41 -3.60 8.42
N THR A 119 11.40 -2.70 8.52
CA THR A 119 11.16 -1.30 8.92
C THR A 119 10.18 -0.60 7.97
N LEU A 120 10.29 -0.85 6.66
CA LEU A 120 9.36 -0.32 5.67
C LEU A 120 7.96 -0.95 5.80
N GLU A 121 7.89 -2.24 6.08
CA GLU A 121 6.63 -2.96 6.28
C GLU A 121 5.91 -2.48 7.56
N GLU A 122 6.62 -2.35 8.67
CA GLU A 122 6.11 -1.76 9.92
C GLU A 122 5.63 -0.32 9.73
N SER A 123 6.38 0.50 8.99
CA SER A 123 5.97 1.87 8.67
C SER A 123 4.68 1.87 7.85
N ASN A 124 4.60 1.06 6.81
CA ASN A 124 3.39 0.91 5.98
C ASN A 124 2.20 0.40 6.80
N GLN A 125 2.43 -0.56 7.69
CA GLN A 125 1.40 -1.09 8.57
C GLN A 125 0.90 -0.03 9.55
N THR A 126 1.81 0.80 10.09
CA THR A 126 1.47 1.93 10.96
C THR A 126 0.59 2.95 10.22
N PHE A 127 0.97 3.35 9.00
CA PHE A 127 0.15 4.24 8.18
C PHE A 127 -1.22 3.62 7.83
N THR A 128 -1.24 2.33 7.52
CA THR A 128 -2.48 1.58 7.24
C THR A 128 -3.41 1.59 8.45
N ASN A 129 -2.87 1.33 9.65
CA ASN A 129 -3.63 1.35 10.89
C ASN A 129 -4.17 2.74 11.21
N LEU A 130 -3.39 3.79 10.94
CA LEU A 130 -3.81 5.18 11.13
C LEU A 130 -4.96 5.55 10.18
N ILE A 131 -4.85 5.22 8.89
CA ILE A 131 -5.92 5.45 7.91
C ILE A 131 -7.17 4.65 8.27
N LEU A 132 -7.01 3.40 8.70
CA LEU A 132 -8.11 2.57 9.17
C LEU A 132 -8.80 3.20 10.39
N GLY A 133 -8.04 3.74 11.34
CA GLY A 133 -8.58 4.45 12.50
C GLY A 133 -9.41 5.67 12.09
N ILE A 134 -8.90 6.49 11.16
CA ILE A 134 -9.65 7.62 10.61
C ILE A 134 -10.92 7.13 9.91
N ALA A 135 -10.83 6.08 9.10
CA ALA A 135 -11.96 5.51 8.39
C ALA A 135 -13.06 5.03 9.34
N VAL A 136 -12.69 4.35 10.45
CA VAL A 136 -13.64 3.90 11.47
C VAL A 136 -14.34 5.09 12.14
N VAL A 137 -13.61 6.15 12.51
CA VAL A 137 -14.20 7.35 13.10
C VAL A 137 -15.14 8.03 12.11
N SER A 138 -14.75 8.20 10.85
CA SER A 138 -15.60 8.74 9.79
C SER A 138 -16.86 7.90 9.58
N LEU A 139 -16.74 6.57 9.66
CA LEU A 139 -17.87 5.65 9.54
C LEU A 139 -18.87 5.84 10.68
N VAL A 140 -18.39 5.98 11.92
CA VAL A 140 -19.24 6.23 13.09
C VAL A 140 -19.96 7.57 12.96
N VAL A 141 -19.24 8.64 12.58
CA VAL A 141 -19.84 9.97 12.39
C VAL A 141 -20.88 9.96 11.27
N GLY A 142 -20.58 9.32 10.14
CA GLY A 142 -21.52 9.14 9.04
C GLY A 142 -22.74 8.31 9.45
N GLY A 143 -22.53 7.23 10.20
CA GLY A 143 -23.59 6.39 10.75
C GLY A 143 -24.53 7.11 11.71
N ILE A 144 -23.98 7.96 12.59
CA ILE A 144 -24.80 8.85 13.45
C ILE A 144 -25.65 9.79 12.60
N GLY A 145 -25.11 10.28 11.49
CA GLY A 145 -25.86 11.07 10.51
C GLY A 145 -27.07 10.33 9.96
N ILE A 146 -26.89 9.08 9.52
CA ILE A 146 -27.99 8.21 9.06
C ILE A 146 -29.03 8.06 10.18
N MET A 147 -28.60 7.73 11.40
CA MET A 147 -29.50 7.56 12.54
C MET A 147 -30.33 8.83 12.81
N ASN A 148 -29.71 10.00 12.77
CA ASN A 148 -30.41 11.27 13.02
C ASN A 148 -31.44 11.59 11.94
N ILE A 149 -31.08 11.45 10.66
CA ILE A 149 -32.00 11.66 9.54
C ILE A 149 -33.19 10.70 9.67
N MET A 150 -32.94 9.43 10.01
CA MET A 150 -33.99 8.45 10.20
C MET A 150 -34.90 8.78 11.41
N LEU A 151 -34.34 9.27 12.52
CA LEU A 151 -35.16 9.70 13.67
C LEU A 151 -36.10 10.86 13.29
N VAL A 152 -35.60 11.85 12.56
CA VAL A 152 -36.41 12.97 12.07
C VAL A 152 -37.49 12.48 11.11
N SER A 153 -37.13 11.62 10.15
CA SER A 153 -38.08 11.04 9.20
C SER A 153 -39.20 10.24 9.89
N VAL A 154 -38.88 9.48 10.94
CA VAL A 154 -39.88 8.76 11.74
C VAL A 154 -40.83 9.73 12.43
N THR A 155 -40.32 10.84 12.98
CA THR A 155 -41.17 11.84 13.63
C THR A 155 -42.10 12.54 12.64
N GLU A 156 -41.61 12.92 11.46
CA GLU A 156 -42.41 13.56 10.40
C GLU A 156 -43.50 12.61 9.86
N ARG A 157 -43.17 11.33 9.69
CA ARG A 157 -44.08 10.30 9.16
C ARG A 157 -44.90 9.59 10.24
N THR A 158 -44.98 10.12 11.47
CA THR A 158 -45.68 9.47 12.60
C THR A 158 -47.14 9.15 12.29
N LYS A 159 -47.90 10.10 11.70
CA LYS A 159 -49.31 9.92 11.33
C LYS A 159 -49.50 8.79 10.31
N GLU A 160 -48.62 8.72 9.32
CA GLU A 160 -48.65 7.68 8.29
C GLU A 160 -48.39 6.27 8.88
N ILE A 161 -47.39 6.16 9.76
CA ILE A 161 -47.08 4.91 10.48
C ILE A 161 -48.28 4.47 11.34
N GLY A 162 -48.93 5.42 12.02
CA GLY A 162 -50.14 5.20 12.81
C GLY A 162 -51.29 4.65 11.97
N LEU A 163 -51.54 5.25 10.81
CA LEU A 163 -52.58 4.81 9.88
C LEU A 163 -52.32 3.39 9.36
N ARG A 164 -51.08 3.07 8.97
CA ARG A 164 -50.71 1.72 8.51
C ARG A 164 -50.96 0.66 9.59
N LYS A 165 -50.61 0.96 10.84
CA LYS A 165 -50.86 0.04 11.97
C LYS A 165 -52.35 -0.08 12.30
N ALA A 166 -53.13 1.00 12.17
CA ALA A 166 -54.58 0.96 12.37
C ALA A 166 -55.30 0.07 11.33
N VAL A 167 -54.75 0.00 10.11
CA VAL A 167 -55.24 -0.87 9.03
C VAL A 167 -54.69 -2.31 9.12
N GLY A 168 -53.80 -2.60 10.08
CA GLY A 168 -53.36 -3.96 10.42
C GLY A 168 -51.89 -4.28 10.14
N ALA A 169 -51.05 -3.32 9.77
CA ALA A 169 -49.61 -3.56 9.59
C ALA A 169 -48.94 -4.03 10.89
N GLN A 170 -48.12 -5.08 10.81
CA GLN A 170 -47.39 -5.60 11.95
C GLN A 170 -46.17 -4.71 12.28
N ARG A 171 -45.65 -4.85 13.51
CA ARG A 171 -44.43 -4.15 13.92
C ARG A 171 -43.23 -4.53 13.04
N SER A 172 -43.18 -5.78 12.58
CA SER A 172 -42.16 -6.29 11.66
C SER A 172 -42.18 -5.58 10.32
N ASP A 173 -43.36 -5.28 9.77
CA ASP A 173 -43.48 -4.62 8.46
C ASP A 173 -42.87 -3.22 8.50
N ILE A 174 -43.18 -2.47 9.56
CA ILE A 174 -42.62 -1.13 9.79
C ILE A 174 -41.11 -1.21 10.04
N LEU A 175 -40.65 -2.19 10.83
CA LEU A 175 -39.23 -2.39 11.11
C LEU A 175 -38.44 -2.65 9.82
N VAL A 176 -38.90 -3.61 9.01
CA VAL A 176 -38.25 -3.99 7.74
C VAL A 176 -38.25 -2.82 6.77
N GLN A 177 -39.35 -2.08 6.67
CA GLN A 177 -39.41 -0.92 5.77
C GLN A 177 -38.33 0.12 6.11
N PHE A 178 -38.23 0.53 7.37
CA PHE A 178 -37.25 1.54 7.78
C PHE A 178 -35.81 1.01 7.71
N LEU A 179 -35.58 -0.28 7.99
CA LEU A 179 -34.27 -0.91 7.80
C LEU A 179 -33.87 -0.96 6.33
N VAL A 180 -34.79 -1.25 5.43
CA VAL A 180 -34.54 -1.23 3.99
C VAL A 180 -34.23 0.19 3.53
N GLU A 181 -34.95 1.21 4.02
CA GLU A 181 -34.71 2.62 3.69
C GLU A 181 -33.32 3.08 4.16
N SER A 182 -32.93 2.78 5.40
CA SER A 182 -31.60 3.14 5.93
C SER A 182 -30.48 2.38 5.21
N THR A 183 -30.68 1.09 4.94
CA THR A 183 -29.70 0.25 4.25
C THR A 183 -29.56 0.69 2.79
N SER A 184 -30.65 1.02 2.09
CA SER A 184 -30.58 1.52 0.71
C SER A 184 -29.85 2.84 0.62
N LEU A 185 -30.07 3.76 1.57
CA LEU A 185 -29.33 5.02 1.64
C LEU A 185 -27.84 4.79 1.84
N ALA A 186 -27.47 3.88 2.76
CA ALA A 186 -26.08 3.53 3.01
C ALA A 186 -25.42 2.83 1.81
N LEU A 187 -26.13 1.95 1.11
CA LEU A 187 -25.65 1.25 -0.08
C LEU A 187 -25.41 2.22 -1.24
N VAL A 188 -26.34 3.16 -1.50
CA VAL A 188 -26.15 4.20 -2.52
C VAL A 188 -24.94 5.06 -2.18
N GLY A 189 -24.82 5.49 -0.93
CA GLY A 189 -23.64 6.20 -0.45
C GLY A 189 -22.34 5.40 -0.60
N GLY A 190 -22.39 4.09 -0.34
CA GLY A 190 -21.26 3.17 -0.53
C GLY A 190 -20.83 3.05 -1.99
N VAL A 191 -21.77 2.89 -2.92
CA VAL A 191 -21.48 2.84 -4.37
C VAL A 191 -20.88 4.15 -4.85
N VAL A 192 -21.45 5.28 -4.45
CA VAL A 192 -20.91 6.61 -4.77
C VAL A 192 -19.52 6.79 -4.17
N GLY A 193 -19.31 6.39 -2.92
CA GLY A 193 -18.02 6.44 -2.24
C GLY A 193 -16.95 5.59 -2.91
N ILE A 194 -17.29 4.37 -3.35
CA ILE A 194 -16.39 3.52 -4.14
C ILE A 194 -16.02 4.20 -5.46
N GLY A 195 -16.99 4.79 -6.17
CA GLY A 195 -16.75 5.53 -7.40
C GLY A 195 -15.82 6.72 -7.20
N VAL A 196 -16.04 7.52 -6.14
CA VAL A 196 -15.17 8.64 -5.77
C VAL A 196 -13.76 8.15 -5.39
N GLY A 197 -13.65 7.03 -4.67
CA GLY A 197 -12.37 6.43 -4.31
C GLY A 197 -11.57 5.96 -5.53
N ILE A 198 -12.22 5.30 -6.49
CA ILE A 198 -11.59 4.87 -7.75
C ILE A 198 -11.15 6.09 -8.56
N GLY A 199 -12.04 7.09 -8.74
CA GLY A 199 -11.71 8.32 -9.48
C GLY A 199 -10.58 9.10 -8.82
N GLY A 200 -10.53 9.14 -7.49
CA GLY A 200 -9.42 9.73 -6.75
C GLY A 200 -8.09 8.99 -6.98
N ALA A 201 -8.12 7.66 -7.02
CA ALA A 201 -6.93 6.86 -7.31
C ALA A 201 -6.40 7.11 -8.73
N GLU A 202 -7.28 7.18 -9.73
CA GLU A 202 -6.90 7.48 -11.12
C GLU A 202 -6.31 8.89 -11.26
N LEU A 203 -6.89 9.89 -10.59
CA LEU A 203 -6.34 11.25 -10.56
C LEU A 203 -4.93 11.25 -9.96
N VAL A 204 -4.73 10.53 -8.85
CA VAL A 204 -3.40 10.43 -8.23
C VAL A 204 -2.38 9.81 -9.18
N THR A 205 -2.76 8.74 -9.88
CA THR A 205 -1.89 8.09 -10.87
C THR A 205 -1.56 9.00 -12.05
N SER A 206 -2.51 9.81 -12.53
CA SER A 206 -2.28 10.71 -13.64
C SER A 206 -1.45 11.94 -13.28
N PHE A 207 -1.58 12.49 -12.08
CA PHE A 207 -0.89 13.72 -11.68
C PHE A 207 0.49 13.48 -11.05
N TRP A 208 0.67 12.37 -10.33
CA TRP A 208 1.89 12.10 -9.57
C TRP A 208 2.66 10.85 -10.05
N GLU A 209 2.23 10.22 -11.15
CA GLU A 209 2.83 9.00 -11.71
C GLU A 209 2.97 7.83 -10.71
N TRP A 210 2.24 7.91 -9.59
CA TRP A 210 2.20 6.85 -8.60
C TRP A 210 1.28 5.73 -9.08
N ARG A 211 1.85 4.53 -9.20
CA ARG A 211 1.10 3.34 -9.61
C ARG A 211 0.16 2.92 -8.48
N THR A 212 -1.10 3.34 -8.57
CA THR A 212 -2.13 2.90 -7.63
C THR A 212 -2.67 1.54 -8.05
N LEU A 213 -2.88 0.64 -7.09
CA LEU A 213 -3.47 -0.68 -7.31
C LEU A 213 -4.84 -0.70 -6.64
N VAL A 214 -5.89 -0.64 -7.46
CA VAL A 214 -7.27 -0.77 -6.97
C VAL A 214 -7.66 -2.24 -7.02
N SER A 215 -7.79 -2.88 -5.86
CA SER A 215 -8.24 -4.27 -5.78
C SER A 215 -9.77 -4.35 -5.71
N PRO A 216 -10.44 -5.12 -6.59
CA PRO A 216 -11.88 -5.33 -6.55
C PRO A 216 -12.37 -5.89 -5.20
N MET A 217 -11.52 -6.67 -4.51
CA MET A 217 -11.85 -7.26 -3.21
C MET A 217 -12.15 -6.18 -2.15
N TYR A 218 -11.35 -5.11 -2.09
CA TYR A 218 -11.59 -4.03 -1.14
C TYR A 218 -12.86 -3.24 -1.48
N GLY A 219 -13.21 -3.13 -2.76
CA GLY A 219 -14.50 -2.55 -3.18
C GLY A 219 -15.69 -3.36 -2.66
N ILE A 220 -15.63 -4.69 -2.74
CA ILE A 220 -16.68 -5.57 -2.19
C ILE A 220 -16.75 -5.44 -0.66
N ILE A 221 -15.60 -5.42 0.02
CA ILE A 221 -15.55 -5.23 1.48
C ILE A 221 -16.19 -3.89 1.87
N SER A 222 -15.85 -2.79 1.19
CA SER A 222 -16.46 -1.48 1.44
C SER A 222 -17.97 -1.49 1.24
N PHE A 223 -18.47 -2.16 0.19
CA PHE A 223 -19.91 -2.29 -0.06
C PHE A 223 -20.63 -3.05 1.07
N VAL A 224 -20.05 -4.16 1.54
CA VAL A 224 -20.57 -4.93 2.67
C VAL A 224 -20.56 -4.10 3.96
N VAL A 225 -19.48 -3.36 4.22
CA VAL A 225 -19.38 -2.48 5.39
C VAL A 225 -20.45 -1.38 5.34
N SER A 226 -20.70 -0.76 4.18
CA SER A 226 -21.77 0.22 4.01
C SER A 226 -23.15 -0.37 4.34
N ALA A 227 -23.43 -1.62 3.90
CA ALA A 227 -24.68 -2.30 4.23
C ALA A 227 -24.82 -2.52 5.75
N LEU A 228 -23.78 -3.02 6.40
CA LEU A 228 -23.76 -3.26 7.84
C LEU A 228 -23.98 -1.98 8.65
N VAL A 229 -23.40 -0.86 8.20
CA VAL A 229 -23.57 0.45 8.85
C VAL A 229 -25.01 0.94 8.72
N GLY A 230 -25.62 0.81 7.53
CA GLY A 230 -27.02 1.17 7.32
C GLY A 230 -27.99 0.35 8.18
N ILE A 231 -27.71 -0.94 8.36
CA ILE A 231 -28.47 -1.82 9.26
C ILE A 231 -28.27 -1.39 10.72
N PHE A 232 -27.01 -1.25 11.15
CA PHE A 232 -26.67 -1.00 12.55
C PHE A 232 -27.23 0.34 13.05
N PHE A 233 -26.99 1.43 12.31
CA PHE A 233 -27.46 2.76 12.70
C PHE A 233 -28.95 3.00 12.38
N GLY A 234 -29.53 2.24 11.44
CA GLY A 234 -30.96 2.27 11.14
C GLY A 234 -31.83 1.44 12.09
N ALA A 235 -31.25 0.47 12.80
CA ALA A 235 -31.99 -0.45 13.66
C ALA A 235 -32.73 0.26 14.81
N TYR A 236 -32.08 1.22 15.48
CA TYR A 236 -32.70 1.93 16.60
C TYR A 236 -33.90 2.80 16.16
N PRO A 237 -33.79 3.68 15.13
CA PRO A 237 -34.93 4.42 14.62
C PRO A 237 -36.06 3.53 14.10
N ALA A 238 -35.73 2.47 13.36
CA ALA A 238 -36.70 1.51 12.84
C ALA A 238 -37.48 0.83 13.97
N TRP A 239 -36.80 0.43 15.04
CA TRP A 239 -37.43 -0.14 16.23
C TRP A 239 -38.33 0.86 16.95
N LYS A 240 -37.90 2.12 17.06
CA LYS A 240 -38.71 3.20 17.64
C LYS A 240 -40.00 3.41 16.84
N ALA A 241 -39.92 3.44 15.50
CA ALA A 241 -41.07 3.53 14.61
C ALA A 241 -42.03 2.33 14.76
N ALA A 242 -41.46 1.13 14.79
CA ALA A 242 -42.22 -0.12 14.96
C ALA A 242 -42.97 -0.20 16.30
N LYS A 243 -42.53 0.52 17.35
CA LYS A 243 -43.19 0.57 18.66
C LYS A 243 -44.28 1.64 18.83
N LEU A 244 -44.43 2.59 17.91
CA LEU A 244 -45.48 3.62 17.99
C LEU A 244 -46.90 3.00 18.09
N HIS A 245 -47.72 3.48 19.02
CA HIS A 245 -49.11 3.07 19.15
C HIS A 245 -50.02 3.85 18.18
N PRO A 246 -51.01 3.20 17.53
CA PRO A 246 -51.88 3.86 16.55
C PRO A 246 -52.66 5.05 17.13
N ILE A 247 -53.10 4.92 18.38
CA ILE A 247 -53.87 5.95 19.09
C ILE A 247 -53.02 7.19 19.32
N ASP A 248 -51.77 7.03 19.76
CA ASP A 248 -50.86 8.15 20.00
C ASP A 248 -50.45 8.84 18.70
N ALA A 249 -50.27 8.07 17.63
CA ALA A 249 -49.87 8.58 16.33
C ALA A 249 -50.95 9.43 15.63
N LEU A 250 -52.24 9.17 15.90
CA LEU A 250 -53.38 9.90 15.33
C LEU A 250 -53.84 11.09 16.19
N ARG A 251 -53.41 11.17 17.45
CA ARG A 251 -53.83 12.20 18.41
C ARG A 251 -52.93 13.45 18.42
N HIS A 252 -51.77 13.40 17.76
CA HIS A 252 -50.90 14.56 17.60
C HIS A 252 -51.45 15.46 16.49
N GLU A 253 -51.80 16.71 16.80
CA GLU A 253 -51.95 17.78 15.80
C GLU A 253 -50.61 18.06 15.13
#